data_AF-A0AAE3HGX0-F1
#
_entry.id   AF-A0AAE3HGX0-F1
#
_cell.length_a   1.000
_cell.length_b   1.000
_cell.length_c   1.000
_cell.angle_alpha   90.00
_cell.angle_beta   90.00
_cell.angle_gamma   90.00
#
_symmetry.space_group_name_H-M   'P 1'
#
loop_
_entity.id
_entity.type
_entity.pdbx_description
1 polymer ?
#
loop_
_entity_poly.entity_id
_entity_poly.type
_entity_poly.pdbx_seq_one_letter_code
_entity_poly.pdbx_strand_id
1 'polypeptide(L)'
;MKVQRKNDHILIENNHFEVHIQPKIFGGYYLKKFIKNSPFEMIEMREIRVNISEDEAIHAAKDLLSQVYHSANEFKNMGILPT
;
A
#
# COMPACT_ATOMS: atom_id res chain seq x y z
N MET A 1 -1.98 -1.81 13.40
CA MET A 1 -1.44 -0.88 12.39
C MET A 1 -0.75 0.26 13.11
N LYS A 2 0.40 0.71 12.63
CA LYS A 2 1.15 1.81 13.23
C LYS A 2 1.31 2.93 12.20
N VAL A 3 1.06 4.17 12.61
CA VAL A 3 1.26 5.37 11.79
C VAL A 3 2.48 6.11 12.33
N GLN A 4 3.40 6.46 11.44
CA GLN A 4 4.59 7.26 11.76
C GLN A 4 4.64 8.45 10.81
N ARG A 5 4.72 9.67 11.37
CA ARG A 5 4.94 10.87 10.57
C ARG A 5 6.45 11.10 10.44
N LYS A 6 6.94 11.17 9.20
CA LYS A 6 8.32 11.57 8.86
C LYS A 6 8.27 12.98 8.27
N ASN A 7 9.44 13.61 8.11
CA ASN A 7 9.53 14.99 7.65
C ASN A 7 8.97 15.19 6.23
N ASP A 8 9.05 14.16 5.39
CA ASP A 8 8.75 14.19 3.96
C ASP A 8 7.55 13.30 3.56
N HIS A 9 7.14 12.37 4.42
CA HIS A 9 6.05 11.44 4.14
C HIS A 9 5.43 10.88 5.43
N ILE A 10 4.27 10.24 5.31
CA ILE A 10 3.65 9.48 6.39
C ILE A 10 3.80 7.99 6.07
N LEU A 11 4.24 7.21 7.04
CA LEU A 11 4.40 5.77 6.94
C LEU A 11 3.28 5.08 7.73
N ILE A 12 2.55 4.17 7.08
CA ILE A 12 1.61 3.27 7.74
C ILE A 12 2.07 1.84 7.53
N GLU A 13 2.23 1.09 8.61
CA GLU A 13 2.74 -0.28 8.53
C GLU A 13 1.89 -1.28 9.33
N ASN A 14 1.95 -2.53 8.88
CA ASN A 14 1.53 -3.71 9.63
C ASN A 14 2.71 -4.68 9.79
N ASN A 15 2.44 -5.97 10.01
CA ASN A 15 3.50 -6.97 10.20
C ASN A 15 4.21 -7.36 8.90
N HIS A 16 3.56 -7.21 7.75
CA HIS A 16 4.02 -7.73 6.45
C HIS A 16 4.29 -6.64 5.41
N PHE A 17 3.58 -5.51 5.51
CA PHE A 17 3.58 -4.45 4.51
C PHE A 17 3.73 -3.09 5.16
N GLU A 18 4.20 -2.15 4.34
CA GLU A 18 4.27 -0.73 4.66
C GLU A 18 3.74 0.10 3.49
N VAL A 19 3.09 1.22 3.81
CA VAL A 19 2.54 2.18 2.84
C VAL A 19 3.10 3.56 3.14
N HIS A 20 3.74 4.14 2.13
CA HIS A 20 4.30 5.48 2.17
C HIS A 20 3.32 6.46 1.51
N ILE A 21 2.91 7.47 2.26
CA ILE A 21 2.02 8.55 1.83
C ILE A 21 2.88 9.78 1.54
N GLN A 22 3.03 10.12 0.27
CA GLN A 22 3.85 11.25 -0.17
C GLN A 22 2.94 12.36 -0.74
N PRO A 23 2.93 13.57 -0.17
CA PRO A 23 2.15 14.67 -0.71
C PRO A 23 2.71 15.11 -2.06
N LYS A 24 1.82 15.52 -2.97
CA LYS A 24 2.19 16.08 -4.28
C LYS A 24 2.25 17.60 -4.20
N ILE A 25 3.16 18.20 -4.99
CA ILE A 25 3.34 19.66 -5.06
C ILE A 25 2.05 20.38 -5.48
N PHE A 26 1.29 19.79 -6.42
CA PHE A 26 0.06 20.39 -6.98
C PHE A 26 -1.23 19.85 -6.32
N GLY A 27 -1.13 19.33 -5.11
CA GLY A 27 -2.25 18.70 -4.40
C GLY A 27 -2.42 17.22 -4.71
N GLY A 28 -3.02 16.51 -3.74
CA GLY A 28 -3.15 15.06 -3.75
C GLY A 28 -1.92 14.32 -3.20
N TYR A 29 -1.91 12.99 -3.37
CA TYR A 29 -0.95 12.11 -2.72
C TYR A 29 -0.53 10.94 -3.61
N TYR A 30 0.69 10.47 -3.42
CA TYR A 30 1.11 9.13 -3.84
C TYR A 30 1.05 8.19 -2.65
N LEU A 31 0.40 7.05 -2.83
CA LEU A 31 0.42 5.94 -1.88
C LEU A 31 1.24 4.81 -2.49
N LYS A 32 2.36 4.44 -1.87
CA LYS A 32 3.24 3.39 -2.36
C LYS A 32 3.32 2.27 -1.33
N LYS A 33 2.93 1.06 -1.72
CA LYS A 33 2.93 -0.12 -0.85
C LYS A 33 4.16 -0.99 -1.12
N PHE A 34 4.85 -1.37 -0.05
CA PHE A 34 6.04 -2.20 -0.07
C PHE A 34 5.88 -3.42 0.84
N ILE A 35 6.69 -4.45 0.58
CA ILE A 35 6.93 -5.53 1.53
C ILE A 35 7.81 -4.99 2.66
N LYS A 36 7.40 -5.22 3.90
CA LYS A 36 8.13 -4.72 5.07
C LYS A 36 9.54 -5.29 5.12
N ASN A 37 10.52 -4.44 5.47
CA ASN A 37 11.95 -4.75 5.46
C ASN A 37 12.53 -5.05 4.06
N SER A 38 11.76 -4.78 3.00
CA SER A 38 12.18 -4.96 1.61
C SER A 38 11.93 -3.65 0.85
N PRO A 39 12.76 -2.63 1.06
CA PRO A 39 12.50 -1.25 0.60
C PRO A 39 12.47 -1.10 -0.93
N PHE A 40 12.92 -2.11 -1.67
CA PHE A 40 12.92 -2.14 -3.13
C PHE A 40 11.77 -2.96 -3.73
N GLU A 41 11.02 -3.69 -2.90
CA GLU A 41 9.89 -4.50 -3.35
C GLU A 41 8.57 -3.74 -3.21
N MET A 42 8.37 -2.79 -4.12
CA MET A 42 7.08 -2.11 -4.29
C MET A 42 6.10 -3.05 -4.98
N ILE A 43 4.93 -3.26 -4.38
CA ILE A 43 3.91 -4.18 -4.89
C ILE A 43 2.70 -3.48 -5.48
N GLU A 44 2.39 -2.26 -5.03
CA GLU A 44 1.35 -1.42 -5.62
C GLU A 44 1.65 0.06 -5.40
N MET A 45 1.25 0.89 -6.37
CA MET A 45 1.25 2.33 -6.24
C MET A 45 -0.13 2.88 -6.65
N ARG A 46 -0.67 3.78 -5.83
CA ARG A 46 -1.88 4.55 -6.15
C ARG A 46 -1.54 6.03 -6.20
N GLU A 47 -2.15 6.72 -7.16
CA GLU A 47 -2.10 8.17 -7.27
C GLU A 47 -3.47 8.75 -6.95
N ILE A 48 -3.54 9.62 -5.95
CA ILE A 48 -4.69 10.44 -5.63
C ILE A 48 -4.44 11.81 -6.25
N ARG A 49 -5.22 12.14 -7.29
CA ARG A 49 -5.07 13.41 -8.03
C ARG A 49 -5.93 14.55 -7.48
N VAL A 50 -6.92 14.22 -6.66
CA VAL A 50 -7.78 15.19 -6.00
C VAL A 50 -7.12 15.69 -4.72
N ASN A 51 -7.37 16.95 -4.37
CA ASN A 51 -6.89 17.51 -3.13
C ASN A 51 -7.77 17.00 -1.98
N ILE A 52 -7.21 16.13 -1.15
CA ILE A 52 -7.87 15.54 0.02
C ILE A 52 -7.11 15.93 1.28
N SER A 53 -7.74 15.79 2.44
CA SER A 53 -7.08 15.97 3.72
C SER A 53 -6.06 14.86 4.00
N GLU A 54 -5.12 15.13 4.93
CA GLU A 54 -4.18 14.12 5.42
C GLU A 54 -4.92 12.91 6.00
N ASP A 55 -6.00 13.12 6.73
CA ASP A 55 -6.78 12.05 7.36
C ASP A 55 -7.45 11.14 6.31
N GLU A 56 -7.96 11.72 5.23
CA GLU A 56 -8.49 10.95 4.09
C GLU A 56 -7.37 10.16 3.39
N ALA A 57 -6.18 10.76 3.24
CA ALA A 57 -5.02 10.06 2.66
C ALA A 57 -4.57 8.89 3.55
N ILE A 58 -4.59 9.07 4.88
CA ILE A 58 -4.33 8.03 5.87
C ILE A 58 -5.38 6.91 5.77
N HIS A 59 -6.64 7.26 5.58
CA HIS A 59 -7.71 6.27 5.40
C HIS A 59 -7.48 5.43 4.14
N ALA A 60 -7.25 6.08 3.00
CA ALA A 60 -6.96 5.39 1.74
C ALA A 60 -5.69 4.50 1.82
N ALA A 61 -4.68 4.94 2.58
CA ALA A 61 -3.48 4.17 2.83
C ALA A 61 -3.72 2.94 3.72
N LYS A 62 -4.62 3.03 4.72
CA LYS A 62 -5.04 1.87 5.53
C LYS A 62 -5.78 0.84 4.68
N ASP A 63 -6.65 1.29 3.79
CA ASP A 63 -7.37 0.42 2.86
C ASP A 63 -6.38 -0.31 1.95
N LEU A 64 -5.44 0.42 1.34
CA LEU A 64 -4.37 -0.16 0.54
C LEU A 64 -3.50 -1.13 1.34
N LEU A 65 -3.18 -0.82 2.60
CA LEU A 65 -2.40 -1.68 3.49
C LEU A 65 -3.13 -3.00 3.80
N SER A 66 -4.46 -2.95 3.95
CA SER A 66 -5.30 -4.11 4.26
C SER A 66 -5.49 -5.07 3.08
N GLN A 67 -5.29 -4.60 1.85
CA GLN A 67 -5.43 -5.42 0.66
C GLN A 67 -4.40 -6.56 0.63
N VAL A 68 -4.87 -7.79 0.50
CA VAL A 68 -4.02 -8.99 0.36
C VAL A 68 -3.98 -9.39 -1.11
N TYR A 69 -2.79 -9.59 -1.67
CA TYR A 69 -2.63 -10.09 -3.04
C TYR A 69 -2.28 -11.57 -2.98
N HIS A 70 -3.05 -12.38 -3.69
CA HIS A 70 -2.72 -13.77 -3.95
C HIS A 70 -2.02 -13.85 -5.31
N SER A 71 -0.90 -14.58 -5.38
CA SER A 71 -0.20 -14.76 -6.64
C SER A 71 -1.00 -15.71 -7.53
N ALA A 72 -1.13 -15.41 -8.82
CA ALA A 72 -1.77 -16.30 -9.79
C ALA A 72 -1.12 -17.70 -9.82
N ASN A 73 0.15 -17.82 -9.40
CA ASN A 73 0.85 -19.10 -9.30
C ASN A 73 0.41 -19.97 -8.11
N GLU A 74 -0.25 -19.43 -7.08
CA GLU A 74 -0.78 -20.22 -5.96
C GLU A 74 -1.91 -21.16 -6.43
N PHE A 75 -2.65 -20.77 -7.48
CA PHE A 75 -3.69 -21.60 -8.09
C PHE A 75 -3.16 -22.74 -8.97
N LYS A 76 -1.87 -22.74 -9.35
CA LYS A 76 -1.29 -23.87 -10.11
C LYS A 76 -1.06 -25.12 -9.25
N ASN A 77 -1.01 -24.97 -7.93
CA ASN A 77 -0.84 -26.08 -6.98
C ASN A 77 -2.15 -26.55 -6.34
N MET A 78 -3.28 -25.87 -6.61
CA MET A 78 -4.60 -26.44 -6.33
C MET A 78 -4.95 -27.35 -7.50
N GLY A 79 -4.53 -28.61 -7.39
CA GLY A 79 -4.78 -29.64 -8.39
C GLY A 79 -6.21 -29.56 -8.89
N ILE A 80 -6.36 -29.15 -10.16
CA ILE A 80 -7.59 -29.35 -10.91
C ILE A 80 -7.83 -30.85 -10.85
N LEU A 81 -8.74 -31.30 -10.00
CA LEU A 81 -9.27 -32.66 -10.08
C LEU A 81 -10.08 -32.71 -11.38
N PRO A 82 -9.70 -33.53 -12.36
CA PRO A 82 -10.53 -33.71 -13.53
C PRO A 82 -11.82 -34.43 -13.09
N THR A 83 -12.97 -33.80 -13.35
CA THR A 83 -14.28 -34.47 -13.42
C THR A 83 -14.42 -35.20 -14.74
#